data_AF-A0A930FBA6-F1
#
_entry.id   AF-A0A930FBA6-F1
#
_cell.length_a   1.000
_cell.length_b   1.000
_cell.length_c   1.000
_cell.angle_alpha   90.00
_cell.angle_beta   90.00
_cell.angle_gamma   90.00
#
_symmetry.space_group_name_H-M   'P 1'
#
loop_
_entity.id
_entity.type
_entity.pdbx_description
1 polymer ?
#
loop_
_entity_poly.entity_id
_entity_poly.type
_entity_poly.pdbx_seq_one_letter_code
_entity_poly.pdbx_strand_id
1 'polypeptide(L)'
;MTEIVKASLENGVQKIRITADKGYHPAHIQLQKGIPAEITFHRATPSNCYKEILFEEEGILEPIGVDEEKVIRFTPQELGQHEFSCGMKMQKGSYTVVEKTRKSLSLLQRFWITSIFTVPLVILMIGMSTGSLSHQVMRWGTFLATTPIMLVAGGPYIQSAWASFKKHNANMDTLVALGTLVAYFYSLVALFADLPVYFESAAFIFFFVLMGAVFEEKMRKNTSQAVEKLLDLQAKTAEVLREDNYVQVPLEQVKVGDLIRVRPGEKIAVDGIVVEGVSSIDESMVTGESLPVDKTVGDTVIGSTINNSGTLVFRAEKVGSETVLAQIVDFVKKAQTSRAPIQDLTDKISGIFVPAVVILGIVTFWVWFVLLRDSVVVLGASFVSSLLYGVAVLIIACPCALGLATPTPLMVGTGRSAKMGVLLKNGKVLQENQKVQTIVFDKTG
;
A
#
# COMPACT_ATOMS: atom_id res chain seq x y z
N MET A 1 -9.28 13.19 7.18
CA MET A 1 -9.14 11.71 7.17
C MET A 1 -10.46 11.19 7.73
N THR A 2 -11.36 10.59 6.94
CA THR A 2 -12.47 9.83 7.53
C THR A 2 -11.84 8.65 8.24
N GLU A 3 -11.88 8.64 9.56
CA GLU A 3 -11.16 7.70 10.40
C GLU A 3 -11.69 6.28 10.13
N ILE A 4 -10.89 5.44 9.47
CA ILE A 4 -11.23 4.03 9.28
C ILE A 4 -10.92 3.33 10.59
N VAL A 5 -11.98 3.06 11.36
CA VAL A 5 -11.84 2.42 12.66
C VAL A 5 -11.76 0.90 12.45
N LYS A 6 -10.68 0.30 12.96
CA LYS A 6 -10.50 -1.15 12.97
C LYS A 6 -11.31 -1.76 14.10
N ALA A 7 -12.07 -2.80 13.81
CA ALA A 7 -12.78 -3.55 14.85
C ALA A 7 -11.79 -4.20 15.84
N SER A 8 -12.12 -4.17 17.13
CA SER A 8 -11.34 -4.85 18.16
C SER A 8 -11.63 -6.35 18.11
N LEU A 9 -10.59 -7.18 18.23
CA LEU A 9 -10.75 -8.63 18.17
C LEU A 9 -10.77 -9.18 19.59
N GLU A 10 -11.95 -9.58 20.06
CA GLU A 10 -12.19 -10.14 21.40
C GLU A 10 -12.74 -11.56 21.27
N ASN A 11 -12.08 -12.54 21.89
CA ASN A 11 -12.52 -13.94 21.90
C ASN A 11 -12.85 -14.55 20.52
N GLY A 12 -12.13 -14.13 19.47
CA GLY A 12 -12.35 -14.62 18.10
C GLY A 12 -13.51 -13.95 17.35
N VAL A 13 -14.11 -12.90 17.93
CA VAL A 13 -15.16 -12.08 17.32
C VAL A 13 -14.65 -10.65 17.17
N GLN A 14 -14.95 -10.02 16.04
CA GLN A 14 -14.59 -8.64 15.75
C GLN A 14 -15.70 -7.71 16.24
N LYS A 15 -15.45 -6.92 17.28
CA LYS A 15 -16.43 -6.01 17.86
C LYS A 15 -16.18 -4.58 17.42
N ILE A 16 -17.25 -3.87 17.10
CA ILE A 16 -17.19 -2.43 16.84
C ILE A 16 -18.51 -1.77 17.26
N ARG A 17 -18.41 -0.57 17.82
CA ARG A 17 -19.56 0.23 18.21
C ARG A 17 -19.73 1.38 17.22
N ILE A 18 -20.96 1.61 16.79
CA ILE A 18 -21.36 2.68 15.88
C ILE A 18 -22.49 3.48 16.54
N THR A 19 -22.32 4.79 16.64
CA THR A 19 -23.37 5.70 17.12
C THR A 19 -24.05 6.36 15.94
N ALA A 20 -25.39 6.33 15.92
CA ALA A 20 -26.24 6.94 14.90
C ALA A 20 -26.88 8.22 15.46
N ASP A 21 -26.37 9.38 15.02
CA ASP A 21 -26.79 10.70 15.46
C ASP A 21 -27.07 11.66 14.28
N LYS A 22 -26.03 12.26 13.68
CA LYS A 22 -26.01 13.07 12.45
C LYS A 22 -25.20 12.37 11.35
N GLY A 23 -25.26 11.05 11.36
CA GLY A 23 -24.53 10.13 10.51
C GLY A 23 -24.22 8.88 11.32
N TYR A 24 -23.47 7.95 10.72
CA TYR A 24 -22.87 6.86 11.46
C TYR A 24 -21.48 7.26 11.93
N HIS A 25 -21.20 7.12 13.22
CA HIS A 25 -19.90 7.41 13.81
C HIS A 25 -19.36 6.16 14.52
N PRO A 26 -18.31 5.51 13.99
CA PRO A 26 -17.60 5.80 12.74
C PRO A 26 -18.41 5.45 11.47
N ALA A 27 -18.23 6.24 10.40
CA ALA A 27 -18.90 6.02 9.11
C ALA A 27 -18.22 4.94 8.27
N HIS A 28 -16.92 4.73 8.47
CA HIS A 28 -16.12 3.75 7.74
C HIS A 28 -15.44 2.79 8.71
N ILE A 29 -15.77 1.51 8.59
CA ILE A 29 -15.22 0.46 9.46
C ILE A 29 -14.41 -0.55 8.66
N GLN A 30 -13.46 -1.22 9.32
CA GLN A 30 -12.67 -2.28 8.71
C GLN A 30 -12.90 -3.62 9.43
N LEU A 31 -13.31 -4.63 8.66
CA LEU A 31 -13.58 -5.99 9.12
C LEU A 31 -12.65 -6.98 8.40
N GLN A 32 -12.33 -8.10 9.05
CA GLN A 32 -11.54 -9.19 8.47
C GLN A 32 -12.44 -10.30 7.94
N LYS A 33 -12.16 -10.75 6.71
CA LYS A 33 -12.86 -11.86 6.07
C LYS A 33 -12.81 -13.15 6.91
N GLY A 34 -13.97 -13.79 7.06
CA GLY A 34 -14.11 -15.12 7.69
C GLY A 34 -14.00 -15.12 9.22
N ILE A 35 -13.98 -13.96 9.88
CA ILE A 35 -14.06 -13.85 11.34
C ILE A 35 -15.43 -13.23 11.68
N PRO A 36 -16.23 -13.84 12.58
CA PRO A 36 -17.53 -13.29 12.97
C PRO A 36 -17.40 -11.84 13.43
N ALA A 37 -18.30 -10.98 12.98
CA ALA A 37 -18.36 -9.57 13.33
C ALA A 37 -19.60 -9.29 14.19
N GLU A 38 -19.41 -8.51 15.25
CA GLU A 38 -20.43 -7.97 16.15
C GLU A 38 -20.40 -6.45 16.06
N ILE A 39 -21.39 -5.87 15.38
CA ILE A 39 -21.54 -4.43 15.26
C ILE A 39 -22.65 -3.97 16.20
N THR A 40 -22.29 -3.19 17.22
CA THR A 40 -23.24 -2.58 18.15
C THR A 40 -23.63 -1.19 17.65
N PHE A 41 -24.87 -1.02 17.22
CA PHE A 41 -25.44 0.28 16.87
C PHE A 41 -26.11 0.90 18.08
N HIS A 42 -25.82 2.16 18.38
CA HIS A 42 -26.52 2.98 19.38
C HIS A 42 -27.21 4.14 18.68
N ARG A 43 -28.53 4.28 18.82
CA ARG A 43 -29.27 5.40 18.22
C ARG A 43 -29.42 6.53 19.24
N ALA A 44 -28.58 7.56 19.12
CA ALA A 44 -28.60 8.72 20.01
C ALA A 44 -29.63 9.79 19.59
N THR A 45 -30.13 9.76 18.36
CA THR A 45 -31.07 10.78 17.85
C THR A 45 -32.54 10.30 17.83
N PRO A 46 -33.50 11.15 18.22
CA PRO A 46 -34.92 10.87 18.07
C PRO A 46 -35.41 10.93 16.61
N SER A 47 -34.56 11.35 15.66
CA SER A 47 -34.91 11.41 14.23
C SER A 47 -35.39 10.06 13.70
N ASN A 48 -36.48 10.07 12.93
CA ASN A 48 -37.06 8.88 12.30
C ASN A 48 -36.13 8.23 11.27
N CYS A 49 -35.10 8.95 10.79
CA CYS A 49 -34.21 8.46 9.74
C CYS A 49 -33.40 7.22 10.13
N TYR A 50 -33.21 6.94 11.43
CA TYR A 50 -32.39 5.81 11.91
C TYR A 50 -33.22 4.69 12.55
N LYS A 51 -34.52 4.62 12.25
CA LYS A 51 -35.43 3.60 12.84
C LYS A 51 -35.02 2.16 12.52
N GLU A 52 -34.35 1.96 11.40
CA GLU A 52 -33.96 0.65 10.89
C GLU A 52 -32.56 0.73 10.28
N ILE A 53 -31.78 -0.32 10.47
CA ILE A 53 -30.45 -0.50 9.91
C ILE A 53 -30.53 -1.60 8.85
N LEU A 54 -30.03 -1.30 7.65
CA LEU A 54 -30.08 -2.14 6.47
C LEU A 54 -28.65 -2.47 6.00
N PHE A 55 -28.33 -3.76 5.95
CA PHE A 55 -27.19 -4.32 5.23
C PHE A 55 -27.73 -5.10 4.03
N GLU A 56 -27.74 -4.48 2.84
CA GLU A 56 -28.36 -5.09 1.65
C GLU A 56 -27.66 -6.37 1.21
N GLU A 57 -26.34 -6.36 1.23
CA GLU A 57 -25.52 -7.47 0.73
C GLU A 57 -25.54 -8.69 1.67
N GLU A 58 -25.78 -8.47 2.96
CA GLU A 58 -25.93 -9.53 3.97
C GLU A 58 -27.41 -9.89 4.22
N GLY A 59 -28.36 -9.17 3.60
CA GLY A 59 -29.80 -9.39 3.76
C GLY A 59 -30.35 -9.08 5.16
N ILE A 60 -29.73 -8.16 5.90
CA ILE A 60 -30.09 -7.84 7.29
C ILE A 60 -30.87 -6.52 7.33
N LEU A 61 -32.07 -6.55 7.92
CA LEU A 61 -32.86 -5.36 8.24
C LEU A 61 -33.30 -5.46 9.71
N GLU A 62 -32.79 -4.57 10.56
CA GLU A 62 -33.06 -4.61 12.00
C GLU A 62 -33.58 -3.24 12.50
N PRO A 63 -34.73 -3.19 13.20
CA PRO A 63 -35.21 -1.97 13.83
C PRO A 63 -34.42 -1.64 15.10
N ILE A 64 -34.28 -0.34 15.40
CA ILE A 64 -33.59 0.19 16.58
C ILE A 64 -34.38 1.35 17.22
N GLY A 65 -34.69 1.22 18.52
CA GLY A 65 -35.34 2.24 19.34
C GLY A 65 -34.45 3.45 19.62
N VAL A 66 -35.04 4.53 20.14
CA VAL A 66 -34.29 5.72 20.57
C VAL A 66 -33.58 5.39 21.88
N ASP A 67 -32.28 5.71 21.95
CA ASP A 67 -31.38 5.38 23.08
C ASP A 67 -31.23 3.87 23.34
N GLU A 68 -31.52 3.05 22.34
CA GLU A 68 -31.34 1.60 22.39
C GLU A 68 -30.03 1.18 21.73
N GLU A 69 -29.39 0.15 22.28
CA GLU A 69 -28.25 -0.53 21.64
C GLU A 69 -28.71 -1.83 20.96
N LYS A 70 -28.40 -1.97 19.68
CA LYS A 70 -28.71 -3.15 18.88
C LYS A 70 -27.43 -3.79 18.36
N VAL A 71 -27.25 -5.08 18.60
CA VAL A 71 -26.09 -5.85 18.11
C VAL A 71 -26.46 -6.61 16.84
N ILE A 72 -25.73 -6.35 15.76
CA ILE A 72 -25.85 -7.07 14.49
C ILE A 72 -24.67 -8.03 14.35
N ARG A 73 -24.98 -9.31 14.10
CA ARG A 73 -24.00 -10.40 13.97
C ARG A 73 -24.01 -10.95 12.55
N PHE A 74 -22.85 -10.91 11.88
CA PHE A 74 -22.67 -11.55 10.58
C PHE A 74 -21.22 -11.96 10.37
N THR A 75 -20.96 -12.76 9.34
CA THR A 75 -19.59 -13.21 9.02
C THR A 75 -19.24 -12.76 7.59
N PRO A 76 -18.39 -11.73 7.42
CA PRO A 76 -18.07 -11.19 6.10
C PRO A 76 -17.29 -12.22 5.26
N GLN A 77 -17.80 -12.58 4.08
CA GLN A 77 -17.20 -13.57 3.17
C GLN A 77 -16.55 -12.94 1.94
N GLU A 78 -17.07 -11.81 1.46
CA GLU A 78 -16.59 -11.14 0.24
C GLU A 78 -15.53 -10.09 0.57
N LEU A 79 -14.54 -9.92 -0.31
CA LEU A 79 -13.51 -8.89 -0.17
C LEU A 79 -13.94 -7.66 -0.94
N GLY A 80 -13.84 -6.48 -0.33
CA GLY A 80 -14.27 -5.25 -0.98
C GLY A 80 -14.77 -4.20 0.00
N GLN A 81 -15.27 -3.11 -0.56
CA GLN A 81 -15.99 -2.09 0.17
C GLN A 81 -17.48 -2.34 -0.02
N HIS A 82 -18.19 -2.44 1.10
CA HIS A 82 -19.61 -2.75 1.17
C HIS A 82 -20.33 -1.63 1.92
N GLU A 83 -21.61 -1.40 1.62
CA GLU A 83 -22.40 -0.32 2.23
C GLU A 83 -23.44 -0.86 3.22
N PHE A 84 -23.67 -0.09 4.29
CA PHE A 84 -24.85 -0.23 5.14
C PHE A 84 -25.55 1.13 5.19
N SER A 85 -26.87 1.11 5.38
CA SER A 85 -27.67 2.33 5.35
C SER A 85 -28.81 2.27 6.34
N CYS A 86 -29.46 3.41 6.56
CA CYS A 86 -30.75 3.38 7.22
C CYS A 86 -31.84 2.85 6.28
N GLY A 87 -33.00 2.42 6.81
CA GLY A 87 -34.10 1.85 6.00
C GLY A 87 -34.56 2.73 4.82
N MET A 88 -34.44 4.07 4.93
CA MET A 88 -34.77 5.02 3.85
C MET A 88 -33.57 5.38 2.94
N LYS A 89 -32.41 4.73 3.11
CA LYS A 89 -31.16 4.92 2.35
C LYS A 89 -30.58 6.35 2.32
N MET A 90 -31.07 7.25 3.17
CA MET A 90 -30.62 8.64 3.22
C MET A 90 -29.25 8.79 3.90
N GLN A 91 -28.94 7.91 4.85
CA GLN A 91 -27.68 7.92 5.59
C GLN A 91 -26.98 6.61 5.35
N LYS A 92 -25.70 6.69 4.98
CA LYS A 92 -24.87 5.55 4.58
C LYS A 92 -23.61 5.50 5.41
N GLY A 93 -23.23 4.30 5.81
CA GLY A 93 -21.88 3.96 6.23
C GLY A 93 -21.32 2.89 5.32
N SER A 94 -20.03 2.60 5.45
CA SER A 94 -19.40 1.53 4.68
C SER A 94 -18.50 0.68 5.57
N TYR A 95 -18.42 -0.61 5.26
CA TYR A 95 -17.44 -1.51 5.83
C TYR A 95 -16.52 -2.04 4.74
N THR A 96 -15.21 -2.00 4.99
CA THR A 96 -14.22 -2.61 4.10
C THR A 96 -13.80 -3.95 4.66
N VAL A 97 -14.07 -5.01 3.91
CA VAL A 97 -13.61 -6.36 4.26
C VAL A 97 -12.22 -6.56 3.69
N VAL A 98 -11.25 -6.70 4.57
CA VAL A 98 -9.87 -7.02 4.22
C VAL A 98 -9.56 -8.47 4.52
N GLU A 99 -8.57 -9.03 3.81
CA GLU A 99 -8.07 -10.35 4.16
C GLU A 99 -7.58 -10.37 5.61
N LYS A 100 -7.83 -11.50 6.29
CA LYS A 100 -7.27 -11.76 7.62
C LYS A 100 -5.79 -11.45 7.57
N THR A 101 -5.36 -10.44 8.33
CA THR A 101 -3.95 -10.07 8.43
C THR A 101 -3.25 -11.18 9.20
N ARG A 102 -2.85 -12.28 8.51
CA ARG A 102 -1.81 -13.15 9.06
C ARG A 102 -0.65 -12.21 9.37
N LYS A 103 -0.07 -12.31 10.57
CA LYS A 103 1.22 -11.68 10.89
C LYS A 103 2.28 -12.25 9.93
N SER A 104 2.30 -11.77 8.69
CA SER A 104 3.34 -12.07 7.74
C SER A 104 4.54 -11.23 8.16
N LEU A 105 5.69 -11.88 8.34
CA LEU A 105 6.97 -11.21 8.55
C LEU A 105 7.12 -10.06 7.54
N SER A 106 7.52 -8.88 8.02
CA SER A 106 7.78 -7.75 7.14
C SER A 106 8.94 -8.09 6.19
N LEU A 107 9.00 -7.41 5.05
CA LEU A 107 10.01 -7.69 4.03
C LEU A 107 11.44 -7.50 4.58
N LEU A 108 11.62 -6.49 5.44
CA LEU A 108 12.84 -6.27 6.24
C LEU A 108 13.16 -7.41 7.21
N GLN A 109 12.16 -7.97 7.90
CA GLN A 109 12.36 -9.12 8.80
C GLN A 109 12.80 -10.37 8.01
N ARG A 110 12.16 -10.63 6.86
CA ARG A 110 12.55 -11.75 5.98
C ARG A 110 13.96 -11.58 5.44
N PHE A 111 14.34 -10.35 5.05
CA PHE A 111 15.70 -10.04 4.61
C PHE A 111 16.72 -10.28 5.73
N TRP A 112 16.47 -9.78 6.95
CA TRP A 112 17.38 -9.99 8.07
C TRP A 112 17.55 -11.47 8.42
N ILE A 113 16.46 -12.23 8.47
CA ILE A 113 16.52 -13.68 8.70
C ILE A 113 17.37 -14.33 7.59
N THR A 114 17.09 -14.02 6.33
CA THR A 114 17.85 -14.56 5.19
C THR A 114 19.33 -14.20 5.27
N SER A 115 19.66 -12.96 5.61
CA SER A 115 21.04 -12.50 5.77
C SER A 115 21.76 -13.24 6.89
N ILE A 116 21.11 -13.48 8.03
CA ILE A 116 21.68 -14.22 9.16
C ILE A 116 22.05 -15.65 8.76
N PHE A 117 21.24 -16.31 7.93
CA PHE A 117 21.54 -17.68 7.46
C PHE A 117 22.47 -17.72 6.23
N THR A 118 22.56 -16.63 5.46
CA THR A 118 23.46 -16.55 4.29
C THR A 118 24.92 -16.30 4.70
N VAL A 119 25.17 -15.57 5.80
CA VAL A 119 26.54 -15.31 6.29
C VAL A 119 27.29 -16.62 6.67
N PRO A 120 26.70 -17.56 7.44
CA PRO A 120 27.30 -18.86 7.69
C PRO A 120 27.58 -19.67 6.42
N LEU A 121 26.73 -19.56 5.39
CA LEU A 121 26.97 -20.24 4.10
C LEU A 121 28.27 -19.74 3.45
N VAL A 122 28.49 -18.42 3.43
CA VAL A 122 29.75 -17.84 2.91
C VAL A 122 30.95 -18.31 3.72
N ILE A 123 30.84 -18.36 5.06
CA ILE A 123 31.91 -18.84 5.94
C ILE A 123 32.24 -20.31 5.65
N LEU A 124 31.22 -21.16 5.48
CA LEU A 124 31.41 -22.56 5.12
C LEU A 124 32.15 -22.67 3.77
N MET A 125 31.72 -21.94 2.74
CA MET A 125 32.39 -21.92 1.41
C MET A 125 33.87 -21.53 1.50
N ILE A 126 34.20 -20.47 2.23
CA ILE A 126 35.59 -20.04 2.44
C ILE A 126 36.39 -21.10 3.20
N GLY A 127 35.78 -21.72 4.21
CA GLY A 127 36.40 -22.78 4.99
C GLY A 127 36.75 -24.04 4.18
N MET A 128 35.94 -24.38 3.18
CA MET A 128 36.28 -25.45 2.22
C MET A 128 37.38 -25.02 1.25
N SER A 129 37.36 -23.79 0.76
CA SER A 129 38.44 -23.28 -0.11
C SER A 129 39.80 -23.23 0.59
N THR A 130 39.82 -23.08 1.91
CA THR A 130 41.03 -23.08 2.74
C THR A 130 41.42 -24.48 3.25
N GLY A 131 40.65 -25.52 2.90
CA GLY A 131 40.91 -26.90 3.30
C GLY A 131 40.65 -27.20 4.79
N SER A 132 40.03 -26.27 5.52
CA SER A 132 39.84 -26.37 6.97
C SER A 132 38.59 -27.16 7.40
N LEU A 133 37.68 -27.45 6.46
CA LEU A 133 36.42 -28.16 6.72
C LEU A 133 36.26 -29.43 5.88
N SER A 134 35.71 -30.47 6.52
CA SER A 134 35.30 -31.71 5.87
C SER A 134 34.15 -31.48 4.88
N HIS A 135 34.18 -32.21 3.75
CA HIS A 135 33.10 -32.25 2.76
C HIS A 135 31.73 -32.56 3.38
N GLN A 136 31.69 -33.37 4.44
CA GLN A 136 30.43 -33.78 5.06
C GLN A 136 29.81 -32.67 5.92
N VAL A 137 30.65 -31.89 6.62
CA VAL A 137 30.20 -30.72 7.38
C VAL A 137 29.65 -29.64 6.45
N MET A 138 30.27 -29.46 5.28
CA MET A 138 29.76 -28.54 4.25
C MET A 138 28.36 -28.94 3.78
N ARG A 139 28.17 -30.22 3.42
CA ARG A 139 26.91 -30.70 2.83
C ARG A 139 25.73 -30.57 3.78
N TRP A 140 25.92 -30.94 5.04
CA TRP A 140 24.88 -30.81 6.07
C TRP A 140 24.71 -29.35 6.54
N GLY A 141 25.80 -28.60 6.66
CA GLY A 141 25.76 -27.19 7.04
C GLY A 141 25.02 -26.33 6.03
N THR A 142 25.26 -26.55 4.73
CA THR A 142 24.56 -25.82 3.65
C THR A 142 23.07 -26.16 3.59
N PHE A 143 22.70 -27.43 3.80
CA PHE A 143 21.32 -27.86 3.91
C PHE A 143 20.58 -27.19 5.10
N LEU A 144 21.20 -27.22 6.29
CA LEU A 144 20.62 -26.66 7.51
C LEU A 144 20.46 -25.13 7.44
N ALA A 145 21.38 -24.42 6.79
CA ALA A 145 21.28 -22.99 6.60
C ALA A 145 20.27 -22.59 5.50
N THR A 146 20.17 -23.38 4.43
CA THR A 146 19.29 -23.06 3.28
C THR A 146 17.82 -23.37 3.55
N THR A 147 17.52 -24.39 4.35
CA THR A 147 16.14 -24.81 4.63
C THR A 147 15.28 -23.71 5.31
N PRO A 148 15.76 -23.01 6.35
CA PRO A 148 15.07 -21.85 6.92
C PRO A 148 14.86 -20.73 5.91
N ILE A 149 15.84 -20.48 5.03
CA ILE A 149 15.74 -19.47 3.97
C ILE A 149 14.59 -19.84 3.01
N MET A 150 14.51 -21.09 2.54
CA MET A 150 13.43 -21.55 1.67
C MET A 150 12.04 -21.35 2.30
N LEU A 151 11.90 -21.62 3.61
CA LEU A 151 10.63 -21.49 4.31
C LEU A 151 10.21 -20.03 4.51
N VAL A 152 11.15 -19.16 4.90
CA VAL A 152 10.86 -17.76 5.25
C VAL A 152 10.86 -16.86 4.02
N ALA A 153 11.89 -16.96 3.19
CA ALA A 153 12.05 -16.16 1.97
C ALA A 153 11.24 -16.75 0.82
N GLY A 154 11.31 -18.07 0.59
CA GLY A 154 10.75 -18.72 -0.59
C GLY A 154 9.23 -18.88 -0.58
N GLY A 155 8.60 -19.07 0.59
CA GLY A 155 7.15 -19.27 0.70
C GLY A 155 6.29 -18.28 -0.10
N PRO A 156 6.48 -16.95 0.04
CA PRO A 156 5.77 -15.94 -0.73
C PRO A 156 5.97 -16.04 -2.25
N TYR A 157 7.21 -16.27 -2.71
CA TYR A 157 7.50 -16.40 -4.15
C TYR A 157 6.87 -17.66 -4.73
N ILE A 158 6.91 -18.78 -4.00
CA ILE A 158 6.29 -20.04 -4.40
C ILE A 158 4.75 -19.88 -4.46
N GLN A 159 4.15 -19.21 -3.48
CA GLN A 159 2.71 -18.92 -3.48
C GLN A 159 2.31 -18.02 -4.66
N SER A 160 3.10 -16.98 -4.95
CA SER A 160 2.91 -16.08 -6.08
C SER A 160 3.03 -16.80 -7.43
N ALA A 161 4.06 -17.65 -7.57
CA ALA A 161 4.27 -18.49 -8.75
C ALA A 161 3.09 -19.46 -8.98
N TRP A 162 2.64 -20.12 -7.91
CA TRP A 162 1.48 -21.02 -7.98
C TRP A 162 0.18 -20.30 -8.36
N ALA A 163 -0.05 -19.12 -7.79
CA ALA A 163 -1.21 -18.29 -8.11
C ALA A 163 -1.17 -17.79 -9.57
N SER A 164 0.01 -17.42 -10.07
CA SER A 164 0.21 -16.97 -11.45
C SER A 164 -0.02 -18.11 -12.45
N PHE A 165 0.53 -19.29 -12.15
CA PHE A 165 0.30 -20.50 -12.92
C PHE A 165 -1.19 -20.85 -13.04
N LYS A 166 -1.95 -20.80 -11.93
CA LYS A 166 -3.40 -21.04 -11.95
C LYS A 166 -4.16 -20.05 -12.83
N LYS A 167 -3.67 -18.82 -12.94
CA LYS A 167 -4.24 -17.75 -13.77
C LYS A 167 -3.71 -17.73 -15.21
N HIS A 168 -2.94 -18.75 -15.62
CA HIS A 168 -2.30 -18.82 -16.95
C HIS A 168 -1.44 -17.58 -17.27
N ASN A 169 -0.87 -16.96 -16.24
CA ASN A 169 0.05 -15.83 -16.37
C ASN A 169 1.41 -16.21 -15.79
N ALA A 170 2.46 -15.55 -16.25
CA ALA A 170 3.81 -15.73 -15.74
C ALA A 170 4.34 -14.39 -15.21
N ASN A 171 4.96 -14.44 -14.03
CA ASN A 171 5.55 -13.27 -13.38
C ASN A 171 7.01 -13.55 -12.98
N MET A 172 7.74 -12.51 -12.55
CA MET A 172 9.15 -12.66 -12.15
C MET A 172 9.33 -13.68 -11.02
N ASP A 173 8.38 -13.74 -10.08
CA ASP A 173 8.38 -14.71 -8.97
C ASP A 173 8.35 -16.16 -9.46
N THR A 174 7.77 -16.41 -10.63
CA THR A 174 7.69 -17.75 -11.23
C THR A 174 9.08 -18.28 -11.60
N LEU A 175 9.97 -17.44 -12.15
CA LEU A 175 11.35 -17.85 -12.45
C LEU A 175 12.15 -18.12 -11.17
N VAL A 176 12.04 -17.22 -10.18
CA VAL A 176 12.73 -17.36 -8.89
C VAL A 176 12.27 -18.64 -8.18
N ALA A 177 10.96 -18.85 -8.09
CA ALA A 177 10.39 -20.02 -7.44
C ALA A 177 10.81 -21.31 -8.15
N LEU A 178 10.71 -21.38 -9.48
CA LEU A 178 11.06 -22.58 -10.22
C LEU A 178 12.57 -22.89 -10.11
N GLY A 179 13.44 -21.91 -10.34
CA GLY A 179 14.89 -22.11 -10.27
C GLY A 179 15.36 -22.52 -8.87
N THR A 180 14.85 -21.87 -7.82
CA THR A 180 15.22 -22.18 -6.43
C THR A 180 14.64 -23.51 -5.96
N LEU A 181 13.41 -23.87 -6.36
CA LEU A 181 12.83 -25.17 -6.05
C LEU A 181 13.61 -26.30 -6.71
N VAL A 182 13.93 -26.18 -8.00
CA VAL A 182 14.70 -27.21 -8.71
C VAL A 182 16.09 -27.35 -8.08
N ALA A 183 16.79 -26.26 -7.80
CA ALA A 183 18.10 -26.29 -7.14
C ALA A 183 18.04 -26.93 -5.74
N TYR A 184 17.01 -26.60 -4.95
CA TYR A 184 16.84 -27.14 -3.60
C TYR A 184 16.49 -28.64 -3.61
N PHE A 185 15.50 -29.06 -4.41
CA PHE A 185 15.11 -30.47 -4.51
C PHE A 185 16.21 -31.34 -5.11
N TYR A 186 16.92 -30.84 -6.13
CA TYR A 186 18.11 -31.51 -6.66
C TYR A 186 19.14 -31.72 -5.54
N SER A 187 19.45 -30.66 -4.79
CA SER A 187 20.46 -30.71 -3.72
C SER A 187 20.04 -31.64 -2.59
N LEU A 188 18.73 -31.75 -2.32
CA LEU A 188 18.18 -32.70 -1.35
C LEU A 188 18.43 -34.15 -1.79
N VAL A 189 18.15 -34.49 -3.05
CA VAL A 189 18.43 -35.82 -3.59
C VAL A 189 19.94 -36.09 -3.63
N ALA A 190 20.73 -35.11 -4.06
CA ALA A 190 22.19 -35.21 -4.12
C ALA A 190 22.83 -35.39 -2.74
N LEU A 191 22.24 -34.81 -1.68
CA LEU A 191 22.68 -34.99 -0.29
C LEU A 191 22.63 -36.46 0.13
N PHE A 192 21.56 -37.18 -0.22
CA PHE A 192 21.41 -38.61 0.10
C PHE A 192 22.16 -39.53 -0.86
N ALA A 193 22.40 -39.10 -2.10
CA ALA A 193 23.12 -39.86 -3.12
C ALA A 193 24.64 -39.65 -3.11
N ASP A 194 25.16 -38.94 -2.11
CA ASP A 194 26.57 -38.56 -1.97
C ASP A 194 27.17 -37.75 -3.16
N LEU A 195 26.32 -37.08 -3.96
CA LEU A 195 26.70 -36.23 -5.11
C LEU A 195 26.91 -34.74 -4.76
N PRO A 196 27.61 -33.93 -5.58
CA PRO A 196 27.75 -32.49 -5.34
C PRO A 196 26.40 -31.78 -5.15
N VAL A 197 26.28 -31.02 -4.05
CA VAL A 197 25.07 -30.26 -3.66
C VAL A 197 25.22 -28.79 -4.05
N TYR A 198 24.10 -28.09 -4.30
CA TYR A 198 24.07 -26.68 -4.70
C TYR A 198 23.04 -25.88 -3.88
N PHE A 199 22.92 -26.17 -2.58
CA PHE A 199 21.98 -25.49 -1.69
C PHE A 199 22.27 -23.98 -1.60
N GLU A 200 23.54 -23.61 -1.64
CA GLU A 200 24.01 -22.24 -1.62
C GLU A 200 23.45 -21.40 -2.79
N SER A 201 23.26 -22.01 -3.96
CA SER A 201 22.71 -21.31 -5.13
C SER A 201 21.29 -20.79 -4.84
N ALA A 202 20.43 -21.63 -4.24
CA ALA A 202 19.07 -21.22 -3.87
C ALA A 202 19.07 -20.14 -2.78
N ALA A 203 19.96 -20.25 -1.79
CA ALA A 203 20.09 -19.28 -0.72
C ALA A 203 20.51 -17.88 -1.22
N PHE A 204 21.55 -17.82 -2.06
CA PHE A 204 22.04 -16.55 -2.62
C PHE A 204 21.01 -15.87 -3.51
N ILE A 205 20.25 -16.64 -4.31
CA ILE A 205 19.16 -16.08 -5.11
C ILE A 205 18.16 -15.36 -4.22
N PHE A 206 17.66 -16.02 -3.17
CA PHE A 206 16.71 -15.38 -2.26
C PHE A 206 17.30 -14.18 -1.51
N PHE A 207 18.57 -14.23 -1.13
CA PHE A 207 19.26 -13.10 -0.53
C PHE A 207 19.25 -11.87 -1.46
N PHE A 208 19.69 -12.02 -2.71
CA PHE A 208 19.76 -10.90 -3.66
C PHE A 208 18.38 -10.38 -4.05
N VAL A 209 17.41 -11.26 -4.28
CA VAL A 209 16.04 -10.86 -4.62
C VAL A 209 15.39 -10.10 -3.46
N LEU A 210 15.51 -10.59 -2.21
CA LEU A 210 14.99 -9.87 -1.04
C LEU A 210 15.70 -8.55 -0.79
N MET A 211 17.02 -8.49 -1.00
CA MET A 211 17.78 -7.24 -0.89
C MET A 211 17.26 -6.18 -1.86
N GLY A 212 17.02 -6.57 -3.12
CA GLY A 212 16.43 -5.69 -4.13
C GLY A 212 15.05 -5.17 -3.69
N ALA A 213 14.20 -6.06 -3.19
CA ALA A 213 12.87 -5.69 -2.70
C ALA A 213 12.91 -4.78 -1.45
N VAL A 214 13.88 -4.94 -0.55
CA VAL A 214 14.09 -4.03 0.60
C VAL A 214 14.47 -2.64 0.11
N PHE A 215 15.38 -2.56 -0.85
CA PHE A 215 15.78 -1.27 -1.45
C PHE A 215 14.59 -0.61 -2.14
N GLU A 216 13.77 -1.37 -2.86
CA GLU A 216 12.53 -0.87 -3.46
C GLU A 216 11.59 -0.25 -2.41
N GLU A 217 11.30 -0.99 -1.34
CA GLU A 217 10.39 -0.53 -0.28
C GLU A 217 10.94 0.74 0.41
N LYS A 218 12.25 0.77 0.68
CA LYS A 218 12.91 1.93 1.31
C LYS A 218 12.83 3.16 0.44
N MET A 219 13.07 3.03 -0.87
CA MET A 219 12.98 4.14 -1.82
C MET A 219 11.55 4.67 -1.89
N ARG A 220 10.54 3.79 -1.95
CA ARG A 220 9.13 4.17 -2.03
C ARG A 220 8.61 4.92 -0.79
N LYS A 221 9.06 4.56 0.40
CA LYS A 221 8.63 5.20 1.66
C LYS A 221 9.07 6.66 1.78
N ASN A 222 10.28 6.99 1.33
CA ASN A 222 10.82 8.35 1.46
C ASN A 222 10.02 9.42 0.68
N THR A 223 9.28 9.03 -0.37
CA THR A 223 8.53 9.97 -1.21
C THR A 223 7.10 10.24 -0.69
N SER A 224 6.50 9.31 0.06
CA SER A 224 5.11 9.44 0.54
C SER A 224 4.93 10.51 1.63
N GLN A 225 6.03 10.91 2.29
CA GLN A 225 6.02 11.95 3.34
C GLN A 225 5.66 13.35 2.82
N ALA A 226 5.77 13.61 1.51
CA ALA A 226 5.43 14.92 0.95
C ALA A 226 3.92 15.22 0.99
N VAL A 227 3.07 14.19 0.92
CA VAL A 227 1.60 14.31 0.98
C VAL A 227 1.13 14.44 2.42
N GLU A 228 1.80 13.73 3.33
CA GLU A 228 1.50 13.76 4.77
C GLU A 228 1.73 15.16 5.37
N LYS A 229 2.75 15.88 4.90
CA LYS A 229 3.00 17.29 5.27
C LYS A 229 1.89 18.26 4.87
N LEU A 230 1.08 17.93 3.85
CA LEU A 230 -0.09 18.75 3.50
C LEU A 230 -1.24 18.57 4.50
N LEU A 231 -1.32 17.42 5.18
CA LEU A 231 -2.33 17.16 6.21
C LEU A 231 -1.99 17.85 7.54
N ASP A 232 -0.70 18.09 7.82
CA ASP A 232 -0.25 18.90 8.96
C ASP A 232 -0.64 20.40 8.86
N LEU A 233 -1.13 20.84 7.69
CA LEU A 233 -1.57 22.21 7.50
C LEU A 233 -2.96 22.50 8.09
N GLN A 234 -3.78 21.47 8.34
CA GLN A 234 -5.13 21.64 8.89
C GLN A 234 -5.10 22.16 10.33
N ALA A 235 -5.99 23.12 10.64
CA ALA A 235 -6.24 23.54 12.01
C ALA A 235 -6.91 22.39 12.78
N LYS A 236 -6.50 22.17 14.05
CA LYS A 236 -7.05 21.08 14.89
C LYS A 236 -8.22 21.54 15.77
N THR A 237 -8.30 22.85 16.03
CA THR A 237 -9.31 23.44 16.91
C THR A 237 -9.82 24.76 16.32
N ALA A 238 -11.01 25.17 16.74
CA ALA A 238 -11.64 26.43 16.38
C ALA A 238 -12.23 27.11 17.62
N GLU A 239 -12.19 28.44 17.69
CA GLU A 239 -12.80 29.22 18.77
C GLU A 239 -14.21 29.65 18.35
N VAL A 240 -15.24 28.91 18.81
CA VAL A 240 -16.65 29.11 18.42
C VAL A 240 -17.39 29.89 19.51
N LEU A 241 -18.27 30.80 19.12
CA LEU A 241 -19.18 31.50 20.02
C LEU A 241 -20.37 30.58 20.40
N ARG A 242 -20.48 30.23 21.68
CA ARG A 242 -21.62 29.48 22.25
C ARG A 242 -22.07 30.17 23.53
N GLU A 243 -23.37 30.40 23.68
CA GLU A 243 -23.95 31.00 24.91
C GLU A 243 -23.20 32.28 25.33
N ASP A 244 -22.99 33.19 24.37
CA ASP A 244 -22.26 34.47 24.50
C ASP A 244 -20.81 34.38 24.97
N ASN A 245 -20.21 33.18 25.02
CA ASN A 245 -18.81 32.98 25.34
C ASN A 245 -18.07 32.26 24.21
N TYR A 246 -16.80 32.62 24.01
CA TYR A 246 -15.93 31.97 23.05
C TYR A 246 -15.33 30.70 23.69
N VAL A 247 -15.63 29.55 23.10
CA VAL A 247 -15.16 28.24 23.56
C VAL A 247 -14.33 27.57 22.46
N GLN A 248 -13.16 27.08 22.83
CA GLN A 248 -12.32 26.32 21.91
C GLN A 248 -12.86 24.89 21.77
N VAL A 249 -13.23 24.49 20.55
CA VAL A 249 -13.76 23.17 20.24
C VAL A 249 -12.88 22.46 19.19
N PRO A 250 -12.81 21.12 19.21
CA PRO A 250 -12.22 20.35 18.12
C PRO A 250 -12.91 20.65 16.78
N LEU A 251 -12.16 20.62 15.68
CA LEU A 251 -12.68 20.93 14.34
C LEU A 251 -13.90 20.07 13.97
N GLU A 252 -13.94 18.82 14.45
CA GLU A 252 -15.01 17.85 14.20
C GLU A 252 -16.35 18.27 14.82
N GLN A 253 -16.33 19.15 15.82
CA GLN A 253 -17.53 19.63 16.52
C GLN A 253 -18.08 20.94 15.95
N VAL A 254 -17.39 21.54 14.99
CA VAL A 254 -17.80 22.78 14.32
C VAL A 254 -18.95 22.48 13.36
N LYS A 255 -20.02 23.26 13.43
CA LYS A 255 -21.21 23.10 12.59
C LYS A 255 -21.37 24.27 11.64
N VAL A 256 -22.03 24.01 10.51
CA VAL A 256 -22.46 25.08 9.59
C VAL A 256 -23.33 26.07 10.35
N GLY A 257 -23.04 27.36 10.20
CA GLY A 257 -23.70 28.45 10.90
C GLY A 257 -23.02 28.91 12.20
N ASP A 258 -22.04 28.16 12.72
CA ASP A 258 -21.26 28.58 13.88
C ASP A 258 -20.49 29.88 13.59
N LEU A 259 -20.46 30.79 14.57
CA LEU A 259 -19.65 32.00 14.53
C LEU A 259 -18.29 31.69 15.15
N ILE A 260 -17.22 31.86 14.36
CA ILE A 260 -15.86 31.50 14.73
C ILE A 260 -15.03 32.77 14.77
N ARG A 261 -14.29 32.96 15.86
CA ARG A 261 -13.32 34.04 16.00
C ARG A 261 -11.92 33.54 15.64
N VAL A 262 -11.21 34.33 14.85
CA VAL A 262 -9.82 34.09 14.45
C VAL A 262 -9.00 35.31 14.79
N ARG A 263 -7.93 35.12 15.55
CA ARG A 263 -7.02 36.18 15.96
C ARG A 263 -5.87 36.34 14.95
N PRO A 264 -5.14 37.46 14.99
CA PRO A 264 -3.91 37.61 14.19
C PRO A 264 -2.93 36.46 14.46
N GLY A 265 -2.38 35.88 13.40
CA GLY A 265 -1.47 34.73 13.41
C GLY A 265 -2.15 33.36 13.48
N GLU A 266 -3.47 33.29 13.67
CA GLU A 266 -4.20 32.02 13.74
C GLU A 266 -4.62 31.51 12.34
N LYS A 267 -4.72 30.19 12.22
CA LYS A 267 -5.25 29.55 11.02
C LYS A 267 -6.77 29.57 11.03
N ILE A 268 -7.34 29.84 9.86
CA ILE A 268 -8.79 29.75 9.67
C ILE A 268 -9.18 28.27 9.67
N ALA A 269 -10.14 27.89 10.50
CA ALA A 269 -10.45 26.47 10.74
C ALA A 269 -11.25 25.83 9.60
N VAL A 270 -12.24 26.54 9.06
CA VAL A 270 -13.21 26.07 8.06
C VAL A 270 -13.52 27.18 7.06
N ASP A 271 -14.20 26.86 5.96
CA ASP A 271 -14.60 27.87 4.98
C ASP A 271 -15.86 28.60 5.47
N GLY A 272 -15.94 29.90 5.19
CA GLY A 272 -17.10 30.70 5.62
C GLY A 272 -17.10 32.12 5.10
N ILE A 273 -17.98 32.95 5.67
CA ILE A 273 -18.17 34.37 5.30
C ILE A 273 -17.88 35.27 6.50
N VAL A 274 -17.10 36.33 6.31
CA VAL A 274 -16.82 37.32 7.35
C VAL A 274 -18.10 38.06 7.75
N VAL A 275 -18.40 38.08 9.04
CA VAL A 275 -19.55 38.79 9.62
C VAL A 275 -19.08 40.07 10.32
N GLU A 276 -17.91 40.03 10.97
CA GLU A 276 -17.35 41.20 11.66
C GLU A 276 -15.82 41.23 11.54
N GLY A 277 -15.27 42.45 11.50
CA GLY A 277 -13.83 42.70 11.42
C GLY A 277 -13.32 42.94 9.99
N VAL A 278 -12.06 43.37 9.93
CA VAL A 278 -11.30 43.56 8.68
C VAL A 278 -9.89 43.05 8.95
N SER A 279 -9.34 42.26 8.03
CA SER A 279 -8.01 41.70 8.15
C SER A 279 -7.43 41.34 6.79
N SER A 280 -6.11 41.18 6.71
CA SER A 280 -5.44 40.57 5.57
C SER A 280 -5.22 39.07 5.84
N ILE A 281 -5.49 38.24 4.84
CA ILE A 281 -5.39 36.78 4.93
C ILE A 281 -4.36 36.29 3.92
N ASP A 282 -3.39 35.52 4.39
CA ASP A 282 -2.42 34.83 3.55
C ASP A 282 -3.04 33.55 2.99
N GLU A 283 -3.45 33.61 1.72
CA GLU A 283 -4.01 32.50 0.96
C GLU A 283 -2.94 31.75 0.13
N SER A 284 -1.65 32.08 0.26
CA SER A 284 -0.56 31.53 -0.56
C SER A 284 -0.48 30.01 -0.57
N MET A 285 -0.87 29.38 0.54
CA MET A 285 -0.88 27.92 0.68
C MET A 285 -1.96 27.23 -0.16
N VAL A 286 -3.02 27.94 -0.56
CA VAL A 286 -4.14 27.41 -1.33
C VAL A 286 -4.14 27.95 -2.76
N THR A 287 -3.96 29.26 -2.92
CA THR A 287 -4.03 29.94 -4.23
C THR A 287 -2.66 30.01 -4.92
N GLY A 288 -1.56 29.95 -4.16
CA GLY A 288 -0.21 30.15 -4.68
C GLY A 288 0.20 31.61 -4.85
N GLU A 289 -0.70 32.56 -4.58
CA GLU A 289 -0.40 33.99 -4.67
C GLU A 289 0.35 34.46 -3.40
N SER A 290 1.44 35.19 -3.58
CA SER A 290 2.33 35.57 -2.45
C SER A 290 1.87 36.80 -1.65
N LEU A 291 0.90 37.56 -2.17
CA LEU A 291 0.40 38.76 -1.51
C LEU A 291 -0.86 38.42 -0.69
N PRO A 292 -0.93 38.81 0.60
CA PRO A 292 -2.14 38.65 1.39
C PRO A 292 -3.32 39.41 0.78
N VAL A 293 -4.51 38.83 0.88
CA VAL A 293 -5.76 39.40 0.37
C VAL A 293 -6.52 40.06 1.51
N ASP A 294 -6.91 41.31 1.33
CA ASP A 294 -7.76 42.02 2.30
C ASP A 294 -9.18 41.47 2.27
N LYS A 295 -9.74 41.19 3.46
CA LYS A 295 -11.09 40.68 3.65
C LYS A 295 -11.89 41.60 4.56
N THR A 296 -13.10 41.88 4.12
CA THR A 296 -14.10 42.70 4.79
C THR A 296 -15.40 41.93 4.97
N VAL A 297 -16.37 42.54 5.66
CA VAL A 297 -17.67 41.91 5.93
C VAL A 297 -18.36 41.54 4.62
N GLY A 298 -18.77 40.27 4.51
CA GLY A 298 -19.37 39.69 3.30
C GLY A 298 -18.39 38.91 2.41
N ASP A 299 -17.09 39.05 2.62
CA ASP A 299 -16.09 38.30 1.86
C ASP A 299 -15.95 36.86 2.36
N THR A 300 -15.61 35.95 1.44
CA THR A 300 -15.38 34.54 1.76
C THR A 300 -13.96 34.31 2.28
N VAL A 301 -13.85 33.47 3.31
CA VAL A 301 -12.59 32.99 3.87
C VAL A 301 -12.44 31.49 3.63
N ILE A 302 -11.20 31.08 3.35
CA ILE A 302 -10.85 29.69 3.02
C ILE A 302 -10.14 29.06 4.23
N GLY A 303 -10.53 27.85 4.59
CA GLY A 303 -9.92 27.08 5.66
C GLY A 303 -8.44 26.78 5.40
N SER A 304 -7.66 26.69 6.47
CA SER A 304 -6.21 26.48 6.52
C SER A 304 -5.35 27.60 5.93
N THR A 305 -5.94 28.76 5.64
CA THR A 305 -5.21 30.03 5.39
C THR A 305 -4.84 30.71 6.71
N ILE A 306 -3.91 31.67 6.67
CA ILE A 306 -3.38 32.33 7.88
C ILE A 306 -3.91 33.76 7.95
N ASN A 307 -4.54 34.11 9.06
CA ASN A 307 -4.98 35.47 9.34
C ASN A 307 -3.78 36.32 9.82
N ASN A 308 -3.48 37.47 9.22
CA ASN A 308 -2.26 38.22 9.53
C ASN A 308 -2.46 39.34 10.54
N SER A 309 -3.36 40.30 10.27
CA SER A 309 -3.29 41.63 10.89
C SER A 309 -4.38 41.92 11.93
N GLY A 310 -5.61 41.45 11.74
CA GLY A 310 -6.76 41.82 12.56
C GLY A 310 -7.60 40.62 13.01
N THR A 311 -8.45 40.81 14.02
CA THR A 311 -9.39 39.76 14.47
C THR A 311 -10.61 39.73 13.55
N LEU A 312 -10.97 38.55 13.09
CA LEU A 312 -12.16 38.30 12.27
C LEU A 312 -13.16 37.43 13.02
N VAL A 313 -14.44 37.74 12.88
CA VAL A 313 -15.54 36.83 13.23
C VAL A 313 -16.22 36.44 11.92
N PHE A 314 -16.21 35.15 11.62
CA PHE A 314 -16.79 34.62 10.40
C PHE A 314 -17.80 33.51 10.71
N ARG A 315 -18.80 33.36 9.84
CA ARG A 315 -19.81 32.29 9.92
C ARG A 315 -19.36 31.11 9.08
N ALA A 316 -19.28 29.93 9.67
CA ALA A 316 -18.96 28.70 8.96
C ALA A 316 -20.02 28.35 7.91
N GLU A 317 -19.61 28.18 6.65
CA GLU A 317 -20.49 27.72 5.57
C GLU A 317 -20.23 26.26 5.19
N LYS A 318 -18.96 25.87 5.05
CA LYS A 318 -18.56 24.51 4.66
C LYS A 318 -17.63 23.95 5.72
N VAL A 319 -17.95 22.77 6.23
CA VAL A 319 -17.19 22.09 7.30
C VAL A 319 -16.83 20.67 6.87
N GLY A 320 -15.77 20.12 7.48
CA GLY A 320 -15.33 18.74 7.21
C GLY A 320 -14.98 18.49 5.74
N SER A 321 -15.63 17.48 5.14
CA SER A 321 -15.38 17.04 3.75
C SER A 321 -15.79 18.05 2.69
N GLU A 322 -16.59 19.04 3.03
CA GLU A 322 -17.09 20.04 2.07
C GLU A 322 -16.12 21.21 1.87
N THR A 323 -15.11 21.35 2.73
CA THR A 323 -14.11 22.42 2.64
C THR A 323 -13.25 22.33 1.38
N VAL A 324 -12.80 23.46 0.85
CA VAL A 324 -11.94 23.54 -0.35
C VAL A 324 -10.69 22.67 -0.17
N LEU A 325 -10.02 22.74 0.98
CA LEU A 325 -8.84 21.91 1.25
C LEU A 325 -9.18 20.42 1.27
N ALA A 326 -10.30 20.01 1.88
CA ALA A 326 -10.70 18.61 1.89
C ALA A 326 -10.99 18.08 0.47
N GLN A 327 -11.59 18.91 -0.39
CA GLN A 327 -11.82 18.58 -1.80
C GLN A 327 -10.50 18.47 -2.57
N ILE A 328 -9.53 19.36 -2.34
CA ILE A 328 -8.19 19.27 -2.92
C ILE A 328 -7.51 17.96 -2.49
N VAL A 329 -7.55 17.64 -1.20
CA VAL A 329 -6.98 16.39 -0.66
C VAL A 329 -7.65 15.16 -1.27
N ASP A 330 -8.98 15.14 -1.36
CA ASP A 330 -9.71 14.03 -1.98
C ASP A 330 -9.38 13.86 -3.47
N PHE A 331 -9.25 14.97 -4.20
CA PHE A 331 -8.84 14.97 -5.60
C PHE A 331 -7.41 14.44 -5.78
N VAL A 332 -6.45 14.89 -4.96
CA VAL A 332 -5.07 14.39 -4.95
C VAL A 332 -5.04 12.91 -4.61
N LYS A 333 -5.82 12.47 -3.62
CA LYS A 333 -5.91 11.06 -3.22
C LYS A 333 -6.46 10.19 -4.35
N LYS A 334 -7.53 10.61 -5.02
CA LYS A 334 -8.09 9.95 -6.22
C LYS A 334 -7.08 9.88 -7.36
N ALA A 335 -6.26 10.92 -7.53
CA ALA A 335 -5.20 10.92 -8.53
C ALA A 335 -4.06 9.93 -8.19
N GLN A 336 -3.72 9.78 -6.91
CA GLN A 336 -2.64 8.89 -6.43
C GLN A 336 -3.02 7.41 -6.38
N THR A 337 -4.31 7.08 -6.20
CA THR A 337 -4.80 5.68 -6.26
C THR A 337 -4.94 5.15 -7.68
N SER A 338 -4.72 5.97 -8.71
CA SER A 338 -4.73 5.53 -10.11
C SER A 338 -3.46 4.75 -10.46
N ARG A 339 -3.62 3.52 -10.98
CA ARG A 339 -2.49 2.69 -11.43
C ARG A 339 -1.80 3.33 -12.64
N ALA A 340 -0.47 3.33 -12.63
CA ALA A 340 0.33 3.85 -13.74
C ALA A 340 0.44 2.80 -14.87
N PRO A 341 0.27 3.17 -16.16
CA PRO A 341 0.26 2.25 -17.31
C PRO A 341 1.56 1.44 -17.52
N ILE A 342 2.69 1.87 -16.95
CA ILE A 342 3.97 1.18 -17.17
C ILE A 342 4.15 -0.08 -16.30
N GLN A 343 3.36 -0.22 -15.22
CA GLN A 343 3.30 -1.48 -14.49
C GLN A 343 2.76 -2.59 -15.41
N ASP A 344 1.84 -2.23 -16.32
CA ASP A 344 1.33 -3.13 -17.35
C ASP A 344 2.40 -3.51 -18.39
N LEU A 345 3.40 -2.65 -18.65
CA LEU A 345 4.48 -2.94 -19.61
C LEU A 345 5.46 -3.97 -19.04
N THR A 346 5.85 -3.82 -17.77
CA THR A 346 6.71 -4.78 -17.07
C THR A 346 6.02 -6.13 -16.89
N ASP A 347 4.72 -6.13 -16.60
CA ASP A 347 3.91 -7.34 -16.51
C ASP A 347 3.74 -8.00 -17.89
N LYS A 348 3.57 -7.22 -18.97
CA LYS A 348 3.49 -7.72 -20.34
C LYS A 348 4.82 -8.31 -20.83
N ILE A 349 5.94 -7.66 -20.52
CA ILE A 349 7.27 -8.19 -20.83
C ILE A 349 7.49 -9.50 -20.06
N SER A 350 7.18 -9.54 -18.77
CA SER A 350 7.32 -10.75 -17.95
C SER A 350 6.44 -11.90 -18.48
N GLY A 351 5.23 -11.60 -18.93
CA GLY A 351 4.31 -12.58 -19.52
C GLY A 351 4.82 -13.24 -20.80
N ILE A 352 5.74 -12.62 -21.54
CA ILE A 352 6.35 -13.18 -22.76
C ILE A 352 7.76 -13.75 -22.46
N PHE A 353 8.55 -13.00 -21.69
CA PHE A 353 9.94 -13.34 -21.37
C PHE A 353 10.03 -14.60 -20.51
N VAL A 354 9.20 -14.73 -19.47
CA VAL A 354 9.26 -15.87 -18.55
C VAL A 354 8.97 -17.19 -19.29
N PRO A 355 7.88 -17.33 -20.08
CA PRO A 355 7.66 -18.55 -20.85
C PRO A 355 8.79 -18.85 -21.85
N ALA A 356 9.32 -17.83 -22.54
CA ALA A 356 10.42 -18.02 -23.49
C ALA A 356 11.68 -18.58 -22.81
N VAL A 357 12.05 -18.06 -21.64
CA VAL A 357 13.19 -18.53 -20.85
C VAL A 357 12.96 -19.95 -20.33
N VAL A 358 11.76 -20.28 -19.87
CA VAL A 358 11.42 -21.64 -19.43
C VAL A 358 11.55 -22.63 -20.59
N ILE A 359 11.04 -22.27 -21.77
CA ILE A 359 11.19 -23.09 -22.99
C ILE A 359 12.67 -23.26 -23.32
N LEU A 360 13.47 -22.19 -23.30
CA LEU A 360 14.92 -22.28 -23.54
C LEU A 360 15.64 -23.14 -22.50
N GLY A 361 15.27 -23.09 -21.23
CA GLY A 361 15.81 -23.95 -20.18
C GLY A 361 15.49 -25.42 -20.43
N ILE A 362 14.24 -25.73 -20.82
CA ILE A 362 13.81 -27.08 -21.19
C ILE A 362 14.54 -27.58 -22.45
N VAL A 363 14.67 -26.73 -23.48
CA VAL A 363 15.40 -27.05 -24.70
C VAL A 363 16.88 -27.30 -24.39
N THR A 364 17.50 -26.46 -23.57
CA THR A 364 18.89 -26.64 -23.13
C THR A 364 19.05 -27.98 -22.44
N PHE A 365 18.18 -28.31 -21.48
CA PHE A 365 18.17 -29.61 -20.84
C PHE A 365 18.09 -30.77 -21.85
N TRP A 366 17.15 -30.72 -22.80
CA TRP A 366 16.94 -31.79 -23.78
C TRP A 366 18.09 -31.93 -24.78
N VAL A 367 18.65 -30.82 -25.26
CA VAL A 367 19.80 -30.83 -26.19
C VAL A 367 21.01 -31.48 -25.52
N TRP A 368 21.32 -31.10 -24.28
CA TRP A 368 22.42 -31.69 -23.53
C TRP A 368 22.15 -33.15 -23.14
N PHE A 369 20.89 -33.50 -22.84
CA PHE A 369 20.52 -34.86 -22.46
C PHE A 369 20.50 -35.86 -23.62
N VAL A 370 20.09 -35.44 -24.82
CA VAL A 370 19.88 -36.32 -25.99
C VAL A 370 20.97 -36.19 -27.05
N LEU A 371 21.32 -34.98 -27.48
CA LEU A 371 22.21 -34.76 -28.63
C LEU A 371 23.70 -34.83 -28.26
N LEU A 372 24.06 -34.45 -27.03
CA LEU A 372 25.45 -34.41 -26.54
C LEU A 372 25.82 -35.62 -25.67
N ARG A 373 24.92 -36.61 -25.57
CA ARG A 373 25.12 -37.85 -24.82
C ARG A 373 26.30 -38.67 -25.37
N ASP A 374 26.53 -38.66 -26.68
CA ASP A 374 27.52 -39.52 -27.34
C ASP A 374 28.90 -38.87 -27.55
N SER A 375 29.02 -37.54 -27.49
CA SER A 375 30.28 -36.81 -27.74
C SER A 375 31.03 -36.37 -26.47
N VAL A 376 30.41 -36.44 -25.29
CA VAL A 376 31.02 -36.07 -23.99
C VAL A 376 31.02 -37.25 -23.01
N VAL A 377 31.53 -38.40 -23.46
CA VAL A 377 31.65 -39.63 -22.66
C VAL A 377 32.78 -39.56 -21.60
N VAL A 378 33.57 -38.48 -21.54
CA VAL A 378 34.75 -38.43 -20.66
C VAL A 378 34.43 -38.15 -19.17
N LEU A 379 33.22 -37.69 -18.79
CA LEU A 379 32.95 -37.28 -17.39
C LEU A 379 31.67 -37.87 -16.73
N GLY A 380 31.05 -38.90 -17.30
CA GLY A 380 30.20 -39.83 -16.52
C GLY A 380 28.95 -39.28 -15.81
N ALA A 381 28.40 -38.12 -16.17
CA ALA A 381 27.18 -37.60 -15.53
C ALA A 381 26.22 -36.93 -16.54
N SER A 382 25.36 -37.72 -17.21
CA SER A 382 24.56 -37.24 -18.36
C SER A 382 23.21 -36.59 -18.03
N PHE A 383 22.63 -36.85 -16.85
CA PHE A 383 21.38 -36.21 -16.42
C PHE A 383 21.62 -34.98 -15.52
N VAL A 384 22.54 -35.12 -14.57
CA VAL A 384 22.84 -34.08 -13.57
C VAL A 384 23.40 -32.82 -14.21
N SER A 385 24.39 -32.94 -15.08
CA SER A 385 24.99 -31.80 -15.78
C SER A 385 23.97 -31.07 -16.67
N SER A 386 23.18 -31.83 -17.45
CA SER A 386 22.10 -31.31 -18.30
C SER A 386 21.04 -30.55 -17.50
N LEU A 387 20.65 -31.07 -16.33
CA LEU A 387 19.72 -30.40 -15.41
C LEU A 387 20.33 -29.11 -14.86
N LEU A 388 21.59 -29.13 -14.43
CA LEU A 388 22.30 -27.94 -13.95
C LEU A 388 22.38 -26.85 -15.01
N TYR A 389 22.62 -27.20 -16.28
CA TYR A 389 22.63 -26.23 -17.37
C TYR A 389 21.24 -25.62 -17.63
N GLY A 390 20.19 -26.44 -17.62
CA GLY A 390 18.81 -25.93 -17.74
C GLY A 390 18.45 -24.99 -16.58
N VAL A 391 18.81 -25.37 -15.35
CA VAL A 391 18.61 -24.55 -14.14
C VAL A 391 19.43 -23.26 -14.19
N ALA A 392 20.68 -23.32 -14.68
CA ALA A 392 21.53 -22.15 -14.84
C ALA A 392 20.90 -21.12 -15.79
N VAL A 393 20.28 -21.56 -16.90
CA VAL A 393 19.53 -20.68 -17.81
C VAL A 393 18.37 -19.98 -17.09
N LEU A 394 17.60 -20.70 -16.28
CA LEU A 394 16.50 -20.11 -15.50
C LEU A 394 17.00 -19.09 -14.48
N ILE A 395 18.09 -19.41 -13.78
CA ILE A 395 18.67 -18.55 -12.74
C ILE A 395 19.27 -17.27 -13.35
N ILE A 396 20.06 -17.40 -14.41
CA ILE A 396 20.75 -16.25 -15.02
C ILE A 396 19.78 -15.28 -15.69
N ALA A 397 18.63 -15.78 -16.14
CA ALA A 397 17.59 -14.99 -16.75
C ALA A 397 16.72 -14.22 -15.75
N CYS A 398 16.85 -14.46 -14.45
CA CYS A 398 16.05 -13.78 -13.43
C CYS A 398 16.28 -12.26 -13.48
N PRO A 399 15.30 -11.44 -13.89
CA PRO A 399 15.52 -10.03 -14.16
C PRO A 399 15.34 -9.22 -12.87
N CYS A 400 16.22 -9.42 -11.89
CA CYS A 400 16.12 -8.81 -10.55
C CYS A 400 16.04 -7.27 -10.58
N ALA A 401 16.67 -6.64 -11.58
CA ALA A 401 16.66 -5.19 -11.76
C ALA A 401 15.41 -4.65 -12.47
N LEU A 402 14.62 -5.50 -13.13
CA LEU A 402 13.48 -5.07 -13.93
C LEU A 402 12.33 -4.55 -13.04
N GLY A 403 12.16 -5.11 -11.85
CA GLY A 403 11.22 -4.59 -10.84
C GLY A 403 11.57 -3.17 -10.37
N LEU A 404 12.85 -2.79 -10.39
CA LEU A 404 13.33 -1.44 -10.03
C LEU A 404 13.39 -0.48 -11.22
N ALA A 405 13.51 -1.01 -12.44
CA ALA A 405 13.69 -0.22 -13.65
C ALA A 405 12.55 0.79 -13.88
N THR A 406 11.35 0.48 -13.40
CA THR A 406 10.16 1.34 -13.54
C THR A 406 9.98 2.34 -12.39
N PRO A 407 9.93 1.92 -11.10
CA PRO A 407 9.68 2.85 -10.01
C PRO A 407 10.84 3.82 -9.76
N THR A 408 12.10 3.42 -9.97
CA THR A 408 13.26 4.26 -9.63
C THR A 408 13.36 5.52 -10.51
N PRO A 409 13.31 5.45 -11.86
CA PRO A 409 13.34 6.66 -12.68
C PRO A 409 12.12 7.54 -12.47
N LEU A 410 10.94 6.94 -12.25
CA LEU A 410 9.72 7.68 -11.96
C LEU A 410 9.84 8.49 -10.65
N MET A 411 10.41 7.86 -9.62
CA MET A 411 10.63 8.48 -8.32
C MET A 411 11.66 9.61 -8.40
N VAL A 412 12.82 9.36 -9.03
CA VAL A 412 13.87 10.37 -9.21
C VAL A 412 13.38 11.52 -10.10
N GLY A 413 12.66 11.21 -11.18
CA GLY A 413 12.06 12.19 -12.07
C GLY A 413 11.08 13.10 -11.35
N THR A 414 10.16 12.52 -10.58
CA THR A 414 9.18 13.29 -9.80
C THR A 414 9.86 14.15 -8.73
N GLY A 415 10.85 13.61 -8.01
CA GLY A 415 11.61 14.37 -7.02
C GLY A 415 12.43 15.51 -7.62
N ARG A 416 12.97 15.33 -8.83
CA ARG A 416 13.68 16.38 -9.56
C ARG A 416 12.74 17.46 -10.09
N SER A 417 11.59 17.07 -10.64
CA SER A 417 10.54 18.00 -11.10
C SER A 417 10.03 18.88 -9.96
N ALA A 418 9.84 18.31 -8.76
CA ALA A 418 9.43 19.08 -7.59
C ALA A 418 10.46 20.16 -7.20
N LYS A 419 11.76 19.87 -7.29
CA LYS A 419 12.83 20.87 -7.07
C LYS A 419 12.83 22.00 -8.11
N MET A 420 12.18 21.81 -9.25
CA MET A 420 12.03 22.79 -10.33
C MET A 420 10.65 23.47 -10.30
N GLY A 421 9.86 23.28 -9.24
CA GLY A 421 8.51 23.87 -9.11
C GLY A 421 7.43 23.17 -9.92
N VAL A 422 7.71 21.99 -10.50
CA VAL A 422 6.74 21.22 -11.30
C VAL A 422 6.20 20.05 -10.47
N LEU A 423 4.93 20.14 -10.08
CA LEU A 423 4.24 19.12 -9.30
C LEU A 423 3.49 18.15 -10.21
N LEU A 424 3.92 16.88 -10.22
CA LEU A 424 3.31 15.81 -11.01
C LEU A 424 2.34 15.02 -10.14
N LYS A 425 1.05 15.02 -10.51
CA LYS A 425 -0.03 14.35 -9.75
C LYS A 425 0.13 12.84 -9.68
N ASN A 426 0.61 12.20 -10.74
CA ASN A 426 0.87 10.76 -10.79
C ASN A 426 1.94 10.41 -11.84
N GLY A 427 2.44 9.17 -11.80
CA GLY A 427 3.43 8.68 -12.74
C GLY A 427 2.96 8.60 -14.19
N LYS A 428 1.64 8.48 -14.41
CA LYS A 428 1.04 8.49 -15.74
C LYS A 428 1.21 9.84 -16.42
N VAL A 429 1.00 10.94 -15.69
CA VAL A 429 1.21 12.30 -16.21
C VAL A 429 2.65 12.50 -16.67
N LEU A 430 3.64 12.02 -15.91
CA LEU A 430 5.05 12.12 -16.30
C LEU A 430 5.33 11.42 -17.66
N GLN A 431 4.66 10.28 -17.92
CA GLN A 431 4.83 9.52 -19.15
C GLN A 431 4.06 10.10 -20.33
N GLU A 432 2.80 10.48 -20.10
CA GLU A 432 1.97 11.08 -21.15
C GLU A 432 2.53 12.44 -21.58
N ASN A 433 3.21 13.16 -20.69
CA ASN A 433 3.87 14.43 -21.04
C ASN A 433 4.93 14.25 -22.15
N GLN A 434 5.58 13.07 -22.25
CA GLN A 434 6.48 12.76 -23.36
C GLN A 434 5.76 12.74 -24.73
N LYS A 435 4.47 12.38 -24.74
CA LYS A 435 3.66 12.27 -25.96
C LYS A 435 2.97 13.58 -26.34
N VAL A 436 3.01 14.60 -25.47
CA VAL A 436 2.37 15.90 -25.74
C VAL A 436 3.12 16.58 -26.89
N GLN A 437 2.40 16.82 -27.99
CA GLN A 437 2.92 17.52 -29.17
C GLN A 437 2.44 18.97 -29.27
N THR A 438 1.38 19.32 -28.52
CA THR A 438 0.74 20.63 -28.60
C THR A 438 0.41 21.10 -27.20
N ILE A 439 0.82 22.32 -26.88
CA ILE A 439 0.51 22.99 -25.62
C ILE A 439 -0.40 24.17 -25.96
N VAL A 440 -1.61 24.15 -25.40
CA VAL A 440 -2.55 25.26 -25.50
C VAL A 440 -2.54 25.98 -24.17
N PHE A 441 -2.25 27.28 -24.20
CA PHE A 441 -2.22 28.13 -23.02
C PHE A 441 -3.56 28.85 -22.87
N ASP A 442 -4.09 28.91 -21.66
CA ASP A 442 -5.18 29.83 -21.37
C ASP A 442 -4.66 31.27 -21.42
N LYS A 443 -5.51 32.19 -21.87
CA LYS A 443 -5.16 33.60 -22.01
C LYS A 443 -5.15 34.31 -20.66
N THR A 444 -5.91 33.82 -19.70
CA THR A 444 -6.20 34.51 -18.44
C THR A 444 -5.31 34.01 -17.31
N GLY A 445 -4.82 32.76 -17.40
CA GLY A 445 -3.86 32.16 -16.47
C GLY A 445 -4.21 30.71 -16.19
#